data_AF-A0A7Y7A9V0-F1
#
_entry.id   AF-A0A7Y7A9V0-F1
#
_cell.length_a   1.000
_cell.length_b   1.000
_cell.length_c   1.000
_cell.angle_alpha   90.00
_cell.angle_beta   90.00
_cell.angle_gamma   90.00
#
_symmetry.space_group_name_H-M   'P 1'
#
loop_
_entity.id
_entity.type
_entity.pdbx_description
1 polymer ?
#
loop_
_entity_poly.entity_id
_entity_poly.type
_entity_poly.pdbx_seq_one_letter_code
_entity_poly.pdbx_strand_id
1 'polypeptide(L)'
;MKEWWEGLSNSQKLKYIISAVLGILVLIFAIVNWKSIPVNFLIVSVRIPTTLLIVLSLAGGFGLATLFDYRKFRKKDKEITALKTQLKMRDAEDEI
;
A
#
# COMPACT_ATOMS: atom_id res chain seq x y z
N MET A 1 3.22 -28.00 -1.83
CA MET A 1 4.12 -27.20 -2.70
C MET A 1 4.08 -27.67 -4.14
N LYS A 2 4.36 -28.94 -4.44
CA LYS A 2 4.27 -29.51 -5.81
C LYS A 2 2.86 -29.39 -6.42
N GLU A 3 1.84 -29.81 -5.67
CA GLU A 3 0.43 -29.75 -6.11
C GLU A 3 -0.05 -28.31 -6.39
N TRP A 4 0.38 -27.35 -5.57
CA TRP A 4 0.08 -25.92 -5.76
C TRP A 4 0.71 -25.38 -7.05
N TRP A 5 1.96 -25.75 -7.32
CA TRP A 5 2.64 -25.33 -8.54
C TRP A 5 2.02 -25.97 -9.77
N GLU A 6 1.68 -27.25 -9.72
CA GLU A 6 1.12 -27.99 -10.84
C GLU A 6 -0.29 -27.50 -11.21
N GLY A 7 -1.09 -27.06 -10.23
CA GLY A 7 -2.43 -26.48 -10.45
C GLY A 7 -2.45 -25.08 -11.08
N LEU A 8 -1.30 -24.42 -11.26
CA LEU A 8 -1.22 -23.10 -11.90
C LEU A 8 -1.17 -23.23 -13.43
N SER A 9 -1.91 -22.35 -14.11
CA SER A 9 -1.79 -22.19 -15.55
C SER A 9 -0.40 -21.67 -15.95
N ASN A 10 0.02 -21.93 -17.18
CA ASN A 10 1.35 -21.53 -17.67
C ASN A 10 1.61 -20.02 -17.58
N SER A 11 0.57 -19.20 -17.76
CA SER A 11 0.67 -17.75 -17.63
C SER A 11 0.88 -17.30 -16.17
N GLN A 12 0.25 -17.97 -15.21
CA GLN A 12 0.46 -17.69 -13.79
C GLN A 12 1.86 -18.12 -13.34
N LYS A 13 2.31 -19.32 -13.75
CA LYS A 13 3.69 -19.78 -13.51
C LYS A 13 4.71 -18.76 -14.02
N LEU A 14 4.51 -18.27 -15.24
CA LEU A 14 5.38 -17.26 -15.85
C LEU A 14 5.37 -15.94 -15.04
N LYS A 15 4.20 -15.45 -14.64
CA LYS A 15 4.08 -14.25 -13.78
C LYS A 15 4.85 -14.43 -12.47
N TYR A 16 4.73 -15.58 -11.82
CA TYR A 16 5.45 -15.86 -10.59
C TYR A 16 6.97 -15.86 -10.80
N ILE A 17 7.46 -16.54 -11.83
CA ILE A 17 8.89 -16.57 -12.16
C ILE A 17 9.41 -15.15 -12.43
N ILE A 18 8.71 -14.37 -13.27
CA ILE A 18 9.08 -12.99 -13.58
C ILE A 18 9.10 -12.15 -12.29
N SER A 19 8.08 -12.27 -11.44
CA SER A 19 8.02 -11.53 -10.18
C SER A 19 9.15 -11.89 -9.23
N ALA A 20 9.53 -13.18 -9.15
CA ALA A 20 10.64 -13.64 -8.33
C ALA A 20 11.98 -13.10 -8.84
N VAL A 21 12.22 -13.18 -10.15
CA VAL A 21 13.43 -12.63 -10.79
C VAL A 21 13.52 -11.13 -10.57
N LEU A 22 12.43 -10.39 -10.79
CA LEU A 22 12.38 -8.95 -10.52
C LEU A 22 12.66 -8.63 -9.05
N GLY A 23 12.09 -9.40 -8.11
CA GLY A 23 12.35 -9.25 -6.69
C GLY A 23 13.84 -9.42 -6.34
N ILE A 24 14.49 -10.44 -6.91
CA ILE A 24 15.93 -10.68 -6.72
C ILE A 24 16.75 -9.52 -7.30
N LEU A 25 16.40 -9.04 -8.50
CA LEU A 25 17.09 -7.91 -9.13
C LEU A 25 16.98 -6.63 -8.30
N VAL A 26 15.79 -6.34 -7.75
CA VAL A 26 15.59 -5.21 -6.84
C VAL A 26 16.43 -5.35 -5.57
N LEU A 27 16.53 -6.56 -5.02
CA LEU A 27 17.36 -6.82 -3.84
C LEU A 27 18.85 -6.60 -4.12
N ILE A 28 19.36 -7.13 -5.23
CA ILE A 28 20.74 -6.91 -5.67
C ILE A 28 20.99 -5.42 -5.89
N PHE A 29 20.07 -4.73 -6.58
CA PHE A 29 20.15 -3.29 -6.78
C PHE A 29 20.23 -2.55 -5.43
N ALA A 30 19.43 -2.93 -4.44
CA ALA A 30 19.45 -2.31 -3.12
C ALA A 30 20.78 -2.53 -2.39
N ILE A 31 21.36 -3.72 -2.48
CA ILE A 31 22.65 -4.05 -1.84
C ILE A 31 23.80 -3.33 -2.55
N VAL A 32 23.84 -3.36 -3.89
CA VAL A 32 24.90 -2.71 -4.68
C VAL A 32 24.85 -1.19 -4.50
N ASN A 33 23.66 -0.62 -4.35
CA ASN A 33 23.46 0.81 -4.10
C ASN A 33 23.37 1.16 -2.61
N TRP A 34 23.88 0.30 -1.73
CA TRP A 34 23.92 0.52 -0.29
C TRP A 34 25.01 1.54 0.10
N LYS A 35 24.82 2.78 -0.32
CA LYS A 35 25.67 3.92 0.05
C LYS A 35 25.06 4.64 1.24
N SER A 36 25.82 4.71 2.34
CA SER A 36 25.40 5.43 3.54
C SER A 36 25.67 6.92 3.39
N ILE A 37 24.60 7.71 3.48
CA ILE A 37 24.67 9.18 3.46
C ILE A 37 24.40 9.72 4.87
N PRO A 38 25.05 10.83 5.27
CA PRO A 38 24.73 11.50 6.52
C PRO A 38 23.36 12.19 6.39
N VAL A 39 22.45 11.89 7.31
CA VAL A 39 21.12 12.49 7.40
C VAL A 39 21.06 13.30 8.68
N ASN A 40 20.78 14.60 8.56
CA ASN A 40 20.73 15.53 9.69
C ASN A 40 19.28 15.72 10.15
N PHE A 41 18.95 15.24 11.35
CA PHE A 41 17.64 15.38 11.99
C PHE A 41 17.57 16.60 12.90
N LEU A 42 18.09 17.75 12.45
CA LEU A 42 18.20 19.03 13.18
C LEU A 42 19.16 19.03 14.39
N ILE A 43 19.14 18.01 15.24
CA ILE A 43 19.94 17.91 16.47
C ILE A 43 20.99 16.81 16.37
N VAL A 44 20.73 15.77 15.59
CA VAL A 44 21.58 14.58 15.46
C VAL A 44 21.83 14.27 13.99
N SER A 45 23.06 13.88 13.65
CA SER A 45 23.42 13.36 12.33
C SER A 45 23.60 11.85 12.39
N VAL A 46 22.88 11.10 11.56
CA VAL A 46 22.98 9.64 11.49
C VAL A 46 23.29 9.22 10.06
N ARG A 47 24.20 8.28 9.88
CA ARG A 47 24.48 7.70 8.55
C ARG A 47 23.45 6.62 8.24
N ILE A 48 22.65 6.85 7.21
CA ILE A 48 21.59 5.94 6.78
C ILE A 48 21.85 5.55 5.32
N PRO A 49 21.75 4.25 4.96
CA PRO A 49 21.78 3.81 3.57
C PRO A 49 20.69 4.49 2.74
N THR A 50 21.05 5.03 1.58
CA THR A 50 20.10 5.76 0.72
C THR A 50 18.89 4.91 0.34
N THR A 51 19.09 3.61 0.14
CA THR A 51 18.02 2.65 -0.18
C THR A 51 17.01 2.51 0.95
N LEU A 52 17.47 2.37 2.20
CA LEU A 52 16.59 2.40 3.37
C LEU A 52 15.85 3.72 3.49
N LEU A 53 16.52 4.84 3.23
CA LEU A 53 15.90 6.15 3.29
C LEU A 53 14.74 6.28 2.28
N ILE A 54 14.94 5.83 1.04
CA ILE A 54 13.88 5.79 0.01
C ILE A 54 12.70 4.93 0.45
N VAL A 55 12.96 3.72 0.96
CA VAL A 55 11.91 2.82 1.43
C VAL A 55 11.11 3.45 2.58
N LEU A 56 11.80 4.07 3.55
CA LEU A 56 11.15 4.77 4.66
C LEU A 56 10.35 5.98 4.19
N SER A 57 10.83 6.74 3.22
CA SER A 57 10.09 7.87 2.65
C SER A 57 8.81 7.42 1.93
N LEU A 58 8.88 6.34 1.15
CA LEU A 58 7.72 5.76 0.48
C LEU A 58 6.70 5.22 1.49
N ALA A 59 7.17 4.45 2.47
CA ALA A 59 6.33 3.90 3.52
C ALA A 59 5.68 5.00 4.36
N GLY A 60 6.44 6.04 4.73
CA GLY A 60 5.93 7.21 5.45
C GLY A 60 4.88 7.98 4.66
N GLY A 61 5.12 8.24 3.37
CA GLY A 61 4.16 8.90 2.49
C GLY A 61 2.86 8.11 2.34
N PHE A 62 2.96 6.80 2.10
CA PHE A 62 1.80 5.92 2.01
C PHE A 62 1.03 5.84 3.34
N GLY A 63 1.75 5.71 4.46
CA GLY A 63 1.15 5.70 5.80
C GLY A 63 0.40 6.99 6.13
N LEU A 64 0.96 8.15 5.77
CA LEU A 64 0.28 9.43 5.93
C LEU A 64 -0.96 9.54 5.03
N ALA A 65 -0.83 9.19 3.75
CA ALA A 65 -1.94 9.23 2.80
C ALA A 65 -3.12 8.37 3.27
N THR A 66 -2.85 7.12 3.66
CA THR A 66 -3.86 6.18 4.18
C THR A 66 -4.53 6.70 5.45
N LEU A 67 -3.77 7.33 6.37
CA LEU A 67 -4.35 7.93 7.59
C LEU A 67 -5.31 9.09 7.26
N PHE A 68 -4.94 9.95 6.32
CA PHE A 68 -5.80 11.05 5.86
C PHE A 68 -7.06 10.53 5.16
N ASP A 69 -6.89 9.54 4.28
CA ASP A 69 -8.00 8.92 3.57
C ASP A 69 -8.97 8.23 4.52
N TYR A 70 -8.48 7.49 5.52
CA TYR A 70 -9.32 6.83 6.51
C TYR A 70 -10.27 7.81 7.22
N ARG A 71 -9.74 8.98 7.60
CA ARG A 71 -10.56 10.05 8.21
C ARG A 71 -11.62 10.60 7.26
N LYS A 72 -11.28 10.74 5.97
CA LYS A 72 -12.19 11.23 4.94
C LYS A 72 -13.29 10.22 4.63
N PHE A 73 -12.94 8.93 4.50
CA PHE A 73 -13.88 7.84 4.25
C PHE A 73 -14.90 7.69 5.38
N ARG A 74 -14.47 7.79 6.64
CA ARG A 74 -15.38 7.70 7.79
C ARG A 74 -16.48 8.78 7.78
N LYS A 75 -16.20 9.98 7.28
CA LYS A 75 -17.22 11.03 7.12
C LYS A 75 -18.20 10.68 6.00
N LYS A 76 -17.68 10.23 4.86
CA LYS A 76 -18.50 9.80 3.72
C LYS A 76 -19.41 8.63 4.06
N ASP A 77 -18.93 7.64 4.81
CA ASP A 77 -19.75 6.49 5.20
C ASP A 77 -20.94 6.87 6.09
N LYS A 78 -20.74 7.86 6.98
CA LYS A 78 -21.84 8.41 7.79
C LYS A 78 -22.87 9.12 6.94
N GLU A 79 -22.43 9.95 5.99
CA GLU A 79 -23.32 10.64 5.04
C GLU A 79 -24.09 9.65 4.16
N ILE A 80 -23.41 8.63 3.62
CA ILE A 80 -24.04 7.57 2.82
C ILE A 80 -25.09 6.83 3.65
N THR A 81 -24.79 6.53 4.91
CA THR A 81 -25.76 5.85 5.79
C THR A 81 -26.96 6.74 6.08
N ALA A 82 -26.75 8.02 6.38
CA ALA A 82 -27.83 8.97 6.62
C ALA A 82 -28.74 9.15 5.39
N LEU A 83 -28.15 9.31 4.19
CA LEU A 83 -28.89 9.43 2.94
C LEU A 83 -29.68 8.16 2.61
N LYS A 84 -29.08 6.97 2.83
CA LYS A 84 -29.81 5.69 2.65
C LYS A 84 -31.00 5.55 3.60
N THR A 85 -30.88 6.03 4.84
CA THR A 85 -32.00 6.03 5.79
C THR A 85 -33.10 6.98 5.36
N GLN A 86 -32.76 8.17 4.87
CA GLN A 86 -33.74 9.14 4.36
C GLN A 86 -34.48 8.61 3.14
N LEU A 87 -33.79 7.97 2.19
CA LEU A 87 -34.43 7.34 1.04
C LEU A 87 -35.44 6.28 1.46
N LYS A 88 -35.07 5.39 2.39
CA LYS A 88 -36.00 4.37 2.91
C LYS A 88 -37.23 4.96 3.60
N MET A 89 -37.08 6.06 4.33
CA MET A 89 -38.21 6.72 5.00
C MET A 89 -39.16 7.34 3.98
N ARG A 90 -38.62 7.96 2.91
CA ARG A 90 -39.41 8.54 1.83
C ARG A 90 -40.15 7.48 1.02
N ASP A 91 -39.48 6.39 0.65
CA ASP A 91 -40.10 5.29 -0.09
C ASP A 91 -41.27 4.65 0.71
N ALA A 92 -41.15 4.59 2.04
CA ALA A 92 -42.22 4.10 2.92
C ALA A 92 -43.38 5.11 3.11
N GLU A 93 -43.14 6.40 2.89
CA GLU A 93 -44.17 7.46 2.95
C GLU A 93 -44.98 7.50 1.64
N ASP A 94 -44.35 7.17 0.50
CA ASP A 94 -45.02 7.06 -0.81
C ASP A 94 -45.87 5.77 -0.97
N GLU A 95 -45.72 4.78 -0.07
CA GLU A 95 -46.49 3.51 -0.06
C GLU A 95 -47.78 3.55 0.81
N ILE A 96 -48.04 4.66 1.52
CA ILE A 96 -49.24 4.88 2.39
C ILE A 96 -50.25 5.78 1.68
#